data_AF-A0A9E4MLI5-F1
#
_entry.id   AF-A0A9E4MLI5-F1
#
_cell.length_a   1.000
_cell.length_b   1.000
_cell.length_c   1.000
_cell.angle_alpha   90.00
_cell.angle_beta   90.00
_cell.angle_gamma   90.00
#
_symmetry.space_group_name_H-M   'P 1'
#
loop_
_entity.id
_entity.type
_entity.pdbx_description
1 polymer ?
#
loop_
_entity_poly.entity_id
_entity_poly.type
_entity_poly.pdbx_seq_one_letter_code
_entity_poly.pdbx_strand_id
1 'polypeptide(L)'
;MLVGKQGFLFLNQDFMPEALENRPFSKAQLTERVGFFEEIQRALDEFGGKLLVVIAPNKASIFPQHLPDGYRPSSWTRLDHLYEALAEVGIATLDLRPTLRSSKELVYDRLDTHWNGRGTALATAEIDAAISRMTGWASRFDASKVRFQDEKSAGDLARLMELERWLTERSVRAFWTDSPAKILGNDPYAGIAKGARLRGLVVQYEHPEIPEDGLVMIHHDSFGFPETLQSLLPHVLARSRWTLETHRVELLQIRKLRPRVLVYLSAERYLFSPPPVLLKPRFPWNPGHSIPLK
;
A
#
# COMPACT_ATOMS: atom_id res chain seq x y z
N MET A 1 22.11 3.31 -4.55
CA MET A 1 21.91 2.43 -3.38
C MET A 1 22.67 3.01 -2.20
N LEU A 2 22.18 2.85 -0.97
CA LEU A 2 23.01 3.02 0.22
C LEU A 2 23.25 1.66 0.87
N VAL A 3 24.52 1.40 1.16
CA VAL A 3 24.93 0.22 1.92
C VAL A 3 24.83 0.58 3.39
N GLY A 4 23.93 -0.08 4.09
CA GLY A 4 23.75 0.02 5.54
C GLY A 4 24.61 -0.98 6.31
N LYS A 5 24.37 -1.03 7.61
CA LYS A 5 25.00 -1.98 8.53
C LYS A 5 24.35 -3.36 8.39
N GLN A 6 25.08 -4.41 8.77
CA GLN A 6 24.57 -5.79 8.86
C GLN A 6 23.89 -6.31 7.57
N GLY A 7 24.43 -5.91 6.42
CA GLY A 7 24.00 -6.39 5.10
C GLY A 7 22.72 -5.73 4.56
N PHE A 8 22.18 -4.71 5.23
CA PHE A 8 21.04 -3.96 4.71
C PHE A 8 21.44 -3.10 3.52
N LEU A 9 20.64 -3.13 2.46
CA LEU A 9 20.63 -2.15 1.38
C LEU A 9 19.39 -1.26 1.51
N PHE A 10 19.54 0.02 1.22
CA PHE A 10 18.43 0.97 1.20
C PHE A 10 18.34 1.64 -0.17
N LEU A 11 17.13 1.81 -0.68
CA LEU A 11 16.89 2.55 -1.91
C LEU A 11 17.23 4.02 -1.69
N ASN A 12 17.83 4.68 -2.67
CA ASN A 12 18.18 6.10 -2.56
C ASN A 12 17.02 6.97 -2.08
N GLN A 13 15.82 6.71 -2.60
CA GLN A 13 14.59 7.45 -2.26
C GLN A 13 14.10 7.23 -0.83
N ASP A 14 14.56 6.16 -0.15
CA ASP A 14 14.17 5.85 1.23
C ASP A 14 14.91 6.73 2.25
N PHE A 15 16.04 7.33 1.83
CA PHE A 15 16.88 8.18 2.66
C PHE A 15 17.35 9.45 1.92
N MET A 16 16.83 9.70 0.70
CA MET A 16 17.01 10.96 -0.02
C MET A 16 16.64 12.11 0.93
N PRO A 17 17.33 13.27 0.86
CA PRO A 17 17.85 14.11 1.93
C PRO A 17 17.08 14.34 3.25
N GLU A 18 15.93 13.75 3.53
CA GLU A 18 15.25 13.81 4.83
C GLU A 18 16.04 13.18 5.97
N ALA A 19 16.92 12.21 5.70
CA ALA A 19 17.85 11.68 6.71
C ALA A 19 19.08 12.59 6.96
N LEU A 20 19.25 13.69 6.19
CA LEU A 20 20.42 14.58 6.27
C LEU A 20 20.08 16.09 6.29
N GLU A 21 18.89 16.53 5.88
CA GLU A 21 18.56 17.93 5.62
C GLU A 21 17.20 18.41 6.15
N ASN A 22 16.39 17.57 6.82
CA ASN A 22 15.12 18.00 7.44
C ASN A 22 14.24 18.87 6.50
N ARG A 23 13.64 18.28 5.46
CA ARG A 23 12.83 18.99 4.45
C ARG A 23 11.32 18.79 4.67
N PRO A 24 10.70 19.47 5.65
CA PRO A 24 9.26 19.38 5.87
C PRO A 24 8.47 19.84 4.64
N PHE A 25 7.19 19.50 4.59
CA PHE A 25 6.31 20.11 3.59
C PHE A 25 6.26 21.62 3.76
N SER A 26 6.32 22.35 2.66
CA SER A 26 5.82 23.73 2.66
C SER A 26 4.31 23.72 2.88
N LYS A 27 3.75 24.83 3.38
CA LYS A 27 2.30 24.97 3.55
C LYS A 27 1.54 24.65 2.26
N ALA A 28 2.03 25.14 1.12
CA ALA A 28 1.41 24.88 -0.19
C ALA A 28 1.42 23.39 -0.56
N GLN A 29 2.54 22.68 -0.33
CA GLN A 29 2.63 21.24 -0.60
C GLN A 29 1.67 20.43 0.29
N LEU A 30 1.56 20.81 1.56
CA LEU A 30 0.65 20.15 2.48
C LEU A 30 -0.82 20.41 2.09
N THR A 31 -1.18 21.65 1.77
CA THR A 31 -2.51 22.01 1.27
C THR A 31 -2.87 21.26 -0.01
N GLU A 32 -1.95 21.13 -0.96
CA GLU A 32 -2.17 20.37 -2.19
C GLU A 32 -2.50 18.89 -1.91
N ARG A 33 -1.77 18.26 -0.99
CA ARG A 33 -1.98 16.86 -0.62
C ARG A 33 -3.28 16.64 0.15
N VAL A 34 -3.59 17.52 1.11
CA VAL A 34 -4.86 17.46 1.83
C VAL A 34 -6.01 17.60 0.84
N GLY A 35 -5.96 18.60 -0.04
CA GLY A 35 -6.97 18.80 -1.09
C GLY A 35 -7.13 17.60 -2.03
N PHE A 36 -6.03 16.90 -2.35
CA PHE A 36 -6.08 15.64 -3.12
C PHE A 36 -6.93 14.57 -2.43
N PHE A 37 -6.70 14.32 -1.14
CA PHE A 37 -7.46 13.31 -0.40
C PHE A 37 -8.90 13.75 -0.10
N GLU A 38 -9.13 15.05 0.16
CA GLU A 38 -10.48 15.59 0.32
C GLU A 38 -11.32 15.42 -0.94
N GLU A 39 -10.75 15.59 -2.15
CA GLU A 39 -11.48 15.33 -3.40
C GLU A 39 -11.88 13.86 -3.56
N ILE A 40 -11.03 12.93 -3.11
CA ILE A 40 -11.34 11.49 -3.10
C ILE A 40 -12.46 11.21 -2.09
N GLN A 41 -12.35 11.74 -0.87
CA GLN A 41 -13.38 11.58 0.16
C GLN A 41 -14.72 12.17 -0.30
N ARG A 42 -14.73 13.38 -0.90
CA ARG A 42 -15.94 13.97 -1.48
C ARG A 42 -16.60 13.08 -2.53
N ALA A 43 -15.82 12.43 -3.38
CA ALA A 43 -16.36 11.49 -4.37
C ALA A 43 -16.96 10.24 -3.72
N LEU A 44 -16.42 9.79 -2.58
CA LEU A 44 -16.94 8.65 -1.80
C LEU A 44 -18.21 9.03 -1.01
N ASP A 45 -18.28 10.26 -0.51
CA ASP A 45 -19.43 10.77 0.27
C ASP A 45 -20.73 10.74 -0.54
N GLU A 46 -20.66 10.86 -1.87
CA GLU A 46 -21.81 10.77 -2.80
C GLU A 46 -22.63 9.47 -2.63
N PHE A 47 -22.04 8.41 -2.06
CA PHE A 47 -22.70 7.12 -1.81
C PHE A 47 -22.33 6.52 -0.43
N GLY A 48 -21.84 7.36 0.48
CA GLY A 48 -21.50 6.95 1.86
C GLY A 48 -20.32 5.96 1.95
N GLY A 49 -19.36 6.06 1.03
CA GLY A 49 -18.08 5.34 1.10
C GLY A 49 -17.08 6.05 2.02
N LYS A 50 -16.01 5.35 2.41
CA LYS A 50 -14.98 5.89 3.31
C LYS A 50 -13.58 5.77 2.71
N LEU A 51 -12.76 6.79 2.87
CA LEU A 51 -11.33 6.76 2.50
C LEU A 51 -10.49 6.33 3.70
N LEU A 52 -9.60 5.35 3.49
CA LEU A 52 -8.51 5.00 4.39
C LEU A 52 -7.18 5.29 3.68
N VAL A 53 -6.39 6.21 4.22
CA VAL A 53 -5.04 6.52 3.71
C VAL A 53 -4.01 5.70 4.48
N VAL A 54 -3.26 4.86 3.76
CA VAL A 54 -2.21 4.00 4.31
C VAL A 54 -0.91 4.29 3.58
N ILE A 55 0.07 4.83 4.29
CA ILE A 55 1.40 5.03 3.74
C ILE A 55 2.30 3.89 4.21
N ALA A 56 2.77 3.06 3.27
CA ALA A 56 3.70 1.99 3.57
C ALA A 56 5.07 2.60 3.95
N PRO A 57 5.55 2.40 5.19
CA PRO A 57 6.76 3.05 5.64
C PRO A 57 7.98 2.55 4.86
N ASN A 58 8.94 3.43 4.63
CA ASN A 58 10.21 3.05 4.04
C ASN A 58 10.97 2.12 5.00
N LYS A 59 11.83 1.25 4.46
CA LYS A 59 12.66 0.36 5.28
C LYS A 59 13.54 1.15 6.25
N ALA A 60 14.02 2.33 5.85
CA ALA A 60 14.78 3.25 6.68
C ALA A 60 13.99 3.80 7.89
N SER A 61 12.67 3.94 7.75
CA SER A 61 11.77 4.36 8.83
C SER A 61 11.51 3.26 9.85
N ILE A 62 11.60 1.99 9.45
CA ILE A 62 11.43 0.83 10.33
C ILE A 62 12.75 0.39 10.98
N PHE A 63 13.86 0.47 10.23
CA PHE A 63 15.18 0.01 10.66
C PHE A 63 16.24 1.13 10.66
N PRO A 64 16.02 2.27 11.35
CA PRO A 64 16.99 3.38 11.36
C PRO A 64 18.34 2.98 11.95
N GLN A 65 18.38 2.00 12.86
CA GLN A 65 19.61 1.47 13.46
C GLN A 65 20.54 0.76 12.47
N HIS A 66 20.02 0.36 11.30
CA HIS A 66 20.80 -0.29 10.24
C HIS A 66 21.28 0.71 9.18
N LEU A 67 20.95 2.00 9.29
CA LEU A 67 21.56 3.04 8.47
C LEU A 67 23.04 3.26 8.85
N PRO A 68 23.89 3.73 7.92
CA PRO A 68 25.25 4.14 8.23
C PRO A 68 25.31 5.28 9.26
N ASP A 69 26.44 5.43 9.94
CA ASP A 69 26.63 6.54 10.87
C ASP A 69 26.48 7.89 10.14
N GLY A 70 25.85 8.85 10.82
CA GLY A 70 25.51 10.15 10.23
C GLY A 70 24.16 10.21 9.50
N TYR A 71 23.54 9.07 9.20
CA TYR A 71 22.19 9.02 8.63
C TYR A 71 21.18 8.78 9.74
N ARG A 72 20.36 9.79 10.06
CA ARG A 72 19.29 9.66 11.05
C ARG A 72 18.02 10.29 10.49
N PRO A 73 16.89 9.56 10.48
CA PRO A 73 15.61 10.17 10.14
C PRO A 73 15.32 11.35 11.07
N SER A 74 14.63 12.36 10.55
CA SER A 74 14.06 13.41 11.38
C SER A 74 13.15 12.81 12.47
N SER A 75 13.09 13.47 13.62
CA SER A 75 12.13 13.14 14.68
C SER A 75 10.68 13.41 14.27
N TRP A 76 10.51 14.28 13.27
CA TRP A 76 9.22 14.65 12.70
C TRP A 76 9.34 14.66 11.17
N THR A 77 8.65 13.73 10.51
CA THR A 77 8.80 13.45 9.08
C THR A 77 7.65 14.00 8.26
N ARG A 78 7.77 14.00 6.93
CA ARG A 78 6.65 14.33 6.03
C ARG A 78 5.42 13.45 6.26
N LEU A 79 5.63 12.20 6.65
CA LEU A 79 4.53 11.30 6.99
C LEU A 79 3.78 11.81 8.22
N ASP A 80 4.50 12.27 9.24
CA ASP A 80 3.88 12.85 10.44
C ASP A 80 3.07 14.11 10.10
N HIS A 81 3.66 15.03 9.33
CA HIS A 81 2.95 16.23 8.83
C HIS A 81 1.68 15.87 8.05
N LEU A 82 1.74 14.87 7.17
CA LEU A 82 0.60 14.45 6.36
C LEU A 82 -0.50 13.88 7.23
N TYR A 83 -0.17 12.97 8.16
CA TYR A 83 -1.16 12.33 9.01
C TYR A 83 -1.82 13.30 9.98
N GLU A 84 -1.06 14.25 10.54
CA GLU A 84 -1.63 15.32 11.34
C GLU A 84 -2.62 16.17 10.52
N ALA A 85 -2.21 16.64 9.34
CA ALA A 85 -3.06 17.47 8.49
C ALA A 85 -4.31 16.74 7.97
N LEU A 86 -4.22 15.43 7.70
CA LEU A 86 -5.38 14.63 7.31
C LEU A 86 -6.35 14.40 8.48
N ALA A 87 -5.82 14.25 9.70
CA ALA A 87 -6.65 14.13 10.89
C ALA A 87 -7.45 15.43 11.16
N GLU A 88 -6.84 16.60 10.93
CA GLU A 88 -7.52 17.91 11.07
C GLU A 88 -8.76 18.05 10.17
N VAL A 89 -8.75 17.43 8.99
CA VAL A 89 -9.89 17.43 8.05
C VAL A 89 -10.77 16.17 8.14
N GLY A 90 -10.52 15.30 9.13
CA GLY A 90 -11.33 14.10 9.38
C GLY A 90 -11.12 12.96 8.38
N ILE A 91 -10.01 12.94 7.64
CA ILE A 91 -9.66 11.83 6.74
C ILE A 91 -8.96 10.73 7.54
N ALA A 92 -9.47 9.50 7.44
CA ALA A 92 -8.92 8.38 8.20
C ALA A 92 -7.55 7.95 7.66
N THR A 93 -6.60 7.76 8.58
CA THR A 93 -5.23 7.31 8.30
C THR A 93 -4.90 6.05 9.11
N LEU A 94 -3.93 5.26 8.62
CA LEU A 94 -3.36 4.13 9.35
C LEU A 94 -1.83 4.20 9.37
N ASP A 95 -1.26 4.39 10.56
CA ASP A 95 0.19 4.34 10.75
C ASP A 95 0.64 2.91 11.08
N LEU A 96 1.37 2.30 10.14
CA LEU A 96 1.92 0.95 10.31
C LEU A 96 3.26 0.93 11.05
N ARG A 97 3.91 2.09 11.27
CA ARG A 97 5.24 2.15 11.90
C ARG A 97 5.26 1.55 13.31
N PRO A 98 4.29 1.81 14.22
CA PRO A 98 4.32 1.22 15.55
C PRO A 98 4.30 -0.31 15.52
N THR A 99 3.36 -0.90 14.76
CA THR A 99 3.21 -2.35 14.65
C THR A 99 4.46 -2.99 14.02
N LEU A 100 4.96 -2.43 12.92
CA LEU A 100 6.14 -2.96 12.23
C LEU A 100 7.43 -2.82 13.05
N ARG A 101 7.63 -1.70 13.77
CA ARG A 101 8.80 -1.50 14.64
C ARG A 101 8.78 -2.39 15.89
N SER A 102 7.59 -2.76 16.37
CA SER A 102 7.44 -3.63 17.54
C SER A 102 7.74 -5.10 17.27
N SER A 103 7.84 -5.49 15.99
CA SER A 103 8.14 -6.87 15.59
C SER A 103 9.51 -7.30 16.09
N LYS A 104 9.56 -8.50 16.68
CA LYS A 104 10.83 -9.16 17.07
C LYS A 104 11.52 -9.83 15.87
N GLU A 105 10.81 -10.00 14.77
CA GLU A 105 11.30 -10.62 13.54
C GLU A 105 11.50 -9.56 12.45
N LEU A 106 12.36 -9.87 11.47
CA LEU A 106 12.52 -9.02 10.30
C LEU A 106 11.22 -8.97 9.49
N VAL A 107 10.70 -7.77 9.33
CA VAL A 107 9.48 -7.47 8.57
C VAL A 107 9.77 -6.91 7.17
N TYR A 108 11.03 -6.60 6.87
CA TYR A 108 11.55 -6.28 5.53
C TYR A 108 12.80 -7.10 5.29
N ASP A 109 13.03 -7.46 4.04
CA ASP A 109 14.26 -8.14 3.64
C ASP A 109 15.42 -7.14 3.46
N ARG A 110 16.66 -7.61 3.57
CA ARG A 110 17.84 -6.72 3.57
C ARG A 110 18.13 -6.16 2.19
N LEU A 111 17.89 -6.94 1.14
CA LEU A 111 18.13 -6.65 -0.26
C LEU A 111 16.84 -6.26 -1.01
N ASP A 112 15.72 -6.06 -0.33
CA ASP A 112 14.44 -5.66 -0.93
C ASP A 112 13.89 -4.35 -0.32
N THR A 113 13.16 -3.54 -1.08
CA THR A 113 12.48 -2.33 -0.57
C THR A 113 11.14 -2.60 0.11
N HIS A 114 10.56 -3.78 -0.10
CA HIS A 114 9.25 -4.15 0.40
C HIS A 114 9.34 -4.86 1.75
N TRP A 115 8.21 -4.88 2.45
CA TRP A 115 8.05 -5.81 3.55
C TRP A 115 8.11 -7.26 3.04
N ASN A 116 8.56 -8.17 3.88
CA ASN A 116 8.45 -9.61 3.63
C ASN A 116 7.11 -10.14 4.15
N GLY A 117 6.89 -11.45 4.05
CA GLY A 117 5.66 -12.10 4.48
C GLY A 117 5.24 -11.78 5.92
N ARG A 118 6.18 -11.56 6.84
CA ARG A 118 5.87 -11.18 8.23
C ARG A 118 5.33 -9.76 8.30
N GLY A 119 5.96 -8.82 7.58
CA GLY A 119 5.45 -7.46 7.48
C GLY A 119 4.11 -7.39 6.74
N THR A 120 3.91 -8.21 5.71
CA THR A 120 2.63 -8.37 5.01
C THR A 120 1.52 -8.82 5.96
N ALA A 121 1.79 -9.82 6.81
CA ALA A 121 0.82 -10.33 7.78
C ALA A 121 0.42 -9.26 8.80
N LEU A 122 1.39 -8.52 9.34
CA LEU A 122 1.12 -7.40 10.26
C LEU A 122 0.33 -6.28 9.60
N ALA A 123 0.73 -5.85 8.39
CA ALA A 123 0.01 -4.82 7.64
C ALA A 123 -1.42 -5.25 7.30
N THR A 124 -1.63 -6.52 6.95
CA THR A 124 -2.96 -7.07 6.68
C THR A 124 -3.85 -7.01 7.91
N ALA A 125 -3.34 -7.43 9.08
CA ALA A 125 -4.08 -7.39 10.33
C ALA A 125 -4.54 -5.97 10.69
N GLU A 126 -3.64 -4.99 10.57
CA GLU A 126 -3.93 -3.59 10.88
C GLU A 126 -4.94 -2.96 9.88
N ILE A 127 -4.81 -3.27 8.59
CA ILE A 127 -5.75 -2.80 7.56
C ILE A 127 -7.14 -3.41 7.76
N ASP A 128 -7.24 -4.72 8.04
CA ASP A 128 -8.51 -5.38 8.34
C ASP A 128 -9.17 -4.77 9.58
N ALA A 129 -8.40 -4.56 10.66
CA ALA A 129 -8.91 -3.93 11.88
C ALA A 129 -9.35 -2.48 11.63
N ALA A 130 -8.63 -1.72 10.80
CA ALA A 130 -9.03 -0.35 10.43
C ALA A 130 -10.33 -0.34 9.61
N ILE A 131 -10.45 -1.22 8.61
CA ILE A 131 -11.67 -1.39 7.83
C ILE A 131 -12.83 -1.75 8.76
N SER A 132 -12.65 -2.73 9.65
CA SER A 132 -13.65 -3.14 10.65
C SER A 132 -14.14 -1.97 11.51
N ARG A 133 -13.23 -1.15 12.06
CA ARG A 133 -13.60 0.06 12.83
C ARG A 133 -14.37 1.08 12.00
N MET A 134 -14.00 1.26 10.74
CA MET A 134 -14.63 2.23 9.85
C MET A 134 -16.02 1.78 9.39
N THR A 135 -16.25 0.49 9.16
CA THR A 135 -17.48 0.00 8.54
C THR A 135 -18.44 -0.65 9.53
N GLY A 136 -17.95 -1.08 10.69
CA GLY A 136 -18.68 -1.93 11.63
C GLY A 136 -18.70 -3.41 11.22
N TRP A 137 -17.97 -3.81 10.16
CA TRP A 137 -17.83 -5.22 9.81
C TRP A 137 -17.00 -5.95 10.84
N ALA A 138 -17.22 -7.26 10.98
CA ALA A 138 -16.34 -8.09 11.78
C ALA A 138 -14.93 -8.10 11.16
N SER A 139 -13.89 -7.89 11.97
CA SER A 139 -12.52 -8.21 11.58
C SER A 139 -12.40 -9.72 11.39
N ARG A 140 -11.72 -10.13 10.32
CA ARG A 140 -11.62 -11.53 9.87
C ARG A 140 -10.19 -12.03 9.80
N PHE A 141 -9.21 -11.16 10.04
CA PHE A 141 -7.83 -11.58 10.10
C PHE A 141 -7.59 -12.57 11.25
N ASP A 142 -7.18 -13.78 10.90
CA ASP A 142 -6.82 -14.85 11.82
C ASP A 142 -5.38 -15.29 11.53
N ALA A 143 -4.47 -14.96 12.45
CA ALA A 143 -3.07 -15.32 12.33
C ALA A 143 -2.85 -16.85 12.23
N SER A 144 -3.78 -17.67 12.73
CA SER A 144 -3.70 -19.13 12.63
C SER A 144 -3.92 -19.66 11.20
N LYS A 145 -4.45 -18.83 10.30
CA LYS A 145 -4.65 -19.13 8.87
C LYS A 145 -3.49 -18.69 7.98
N VAL A 146 -2.56 -17.91 8.54
CA VAL A 146 -1.36 -17.46 7.81
C VAL A 146 -0.29 -18.53 7.90
N ARG A 147 0.32 -18.86 6.76
CA ARG A 147 1.53 -19.70 6.70
C ARG A 147 2.66 -18.93 6.09
N PHE A 148 3.85 -19.30 6.54
CA PHE A 148 5.10 -18.71 6.11
C PHE A 148 5.89 -19.76 5.36
N GLN A 149 6.36 -19.42 4.16
CA GLN A 149 7.25 -20.26 3.38
C GLN A 149 8.56 -19.51 3.18
N ASP A 150 9.66 -20.15 3.56
CA ASP A 150 10.99 -19.64 3.26
C ASP A 150 11.26 -19.72 1.77
N GLU A 151 11.94 -18.71 1.26
CA GLU A 151 12.44 -18.70 -0.10
C GLU A 151 13.83 -18.09 -0.19
N LYS A 152 14.49 -18.35 -1.32
CA LYS A 152 15.71 -17.64 -1.69
C LYS A 152 15.32 -16.51 -2.63
N SER A 153 15.55 -15.28 -2.21
CA SER A 153 15.24 -14.08 -2.99
C SER A 153 16.51 -13.28 -3.25
N ALA A 154 16.63 -12.67 -4.44
CA ALA A 154 17.63 -11.65 -4.68
C ALA A 154 17.23 -10.29 -4.07
N GLY A 155 15.92 -10.07 -3.90
CA GLY A 155 15.35 -8.76 -3.61
C GLY A 155 15.39 -7.81 -4.83
N ASP A 156 14.55 -6.78 -4.83
CA ASP A 156 14.53 -5.77 -5.88
C ASP A 156 15.79 -4.90 -5.91
N LEU A 157 16.46 -4.64 -4.78
CA LEU A 157 17.67 -3.80 -4.73
C LEU A 157 18.87 -4.49 -5.35
N ALA A 158 19.03 -5.80 -5.16
CA ALA A 158 20.09 -6.54 -5.86
C ALA A 158 19.83 -6.59 -7.37
N ARG A 159 18.57 -6.77 -7.80
CA ARG A 159 18.18 -6.75 -9.21
C ARG A 159 18.41 -5.37 -9.85
N LEU A 160 18.11 -4.29 -9.13
CA LEU A 160 18.40 -2.92 -9.57
C LEU A 160 19.90 -2.64 -9.76
N MET A 161 20.75 -3.43 -9.10
CA MET A 161 22.21 -3.38 -9.26
C MET A 161 22.75 -4.44 -10.24
N GLU A 162 21.89 -5.23 -10.87
CA GLU A 162 22.25 -6.37 -11.74
C GLU A 162 23.11 -7.43 -11.03
N LEU A 163 22.89 -7.59 -9.71
CA LEU A 163 23.63 -8.50 -8.85
C LEU A 163 22.81 -9.72 -8.40
N GLU A 164 21.64 -9.97 -8.97
CA GLU A 164 20.71 -11.02 -8.53
C GLU A 164 21.26 -12.45 -8.63
N ARG A 165 22.32 -12.65 -9.43
CA ARG A 165 23.04 -13.94 -9.52
C ARG A 165 24.00 -14.17 -8.35
N TRP A 166 24.45 -13.09 -7.70
CA TRP A 166 25.53 -13.08 -6.72
C TRP A 166 25.04 -12.74 -5.32
N LEU A 167 24.04 -11.87 -5.22
CA LEU A 167 23.44 -11.42 -3.97
C LEU A 167 22.05 -12.02 -3.84
N THR A 168 21.91 -12.89 -2.84
CA THR A 168 20.63 -13.47 -2.46
C THR A 168 20.57 -13.57 -0.95
N GLU A 169 19.35 -13.58 -0.43
CA GLU A 169 19.07 -13.80 0.98
C GLU A 169 17.93 -14.80 1.16
N ARG A 170 17.78 -15.28 2.39
CA ARG A 170 16.57 -15.99 2.80
C ARG A 170 15.50 -14.95 3.08
N SER A 171 14.43 -15.01 2.32
CA SER A 171 13.19 -14.27 2.53
C SER A 171 12.11 -15.22 3.02
N VAL A 172 10.97 -14.66 3.40
CA VAL A 172 9.78 -15.38 3.81
C VAL A 172 8.58 -14.79 3.10
N ARG A 173 7.77 -15.62 2.45
CA ARG A 173 6.45 -15.22 1.94
C ARG A 173 5.36 -15.66 2.89
N ALA A 174 4.27 -14.89 2.89
CA ALA A 174 3.06 -15.25 3.62
C ALA A 174 1.94 -15.57 2.63
N PHE A 175 1.20 -16.63 2.92
CA PHE A 175 0.04 -17.05 2.15
C PHE A 175 -1.06 -17.56 3.09
N TRP A 176 -2.29 -17.54 2.58
CA TRP A 176 -3.47 -17.98 3.30
C TRP A 176 -3.77 -19.45 3.02
N THR A 177 -4.18 -20.25 4.02
CA THR A 177 -4.33 -21.71 3.85
C THR A 177 -5.72 -22.20 3.45
N ASP A 178 -6.78 -21.46 3.80
CA ASP A 178 -8.16 -21.98 3.76
C ASP A 178 -9.04 -21.13 2.84
N SER A 179 -9.90 -21.79 2.05
CA SER A 179 -10.93 -21.17 1.18
C SER A 179 -10.47 -19.87 0.50
N PRO A 180 -9.49 -19.91 -0.42
CA PRO A 180 -8.87 -18.70 -0.92
C PRO A 180 -9.86 -17.82 -1.66
N ALA A 181 -9.75 -16.51 -1.45
CA ALA A 181 -10.41 -15.55 -2.32
C ALA A 181 -10.05 -15.85 -3.77
N LYS A 182 -11.07 -15.86 -4.63
CA LYS A 182 -10.92 -16.22 -6.04
C LYS A 182 -10.67 -14.97 -6.85
N ILE A 183 -9.65 -15.03 -7.72
CA ILE A 183 -9.46 -13.99 -8.74
C ILE A 183 -10.65 -14.04 -9.70
N LEU A 184 -11.28 -12.89 -9.92
CA LEU A 184 -12.30 -12.71 -10.94
C LEU A 184 -11.62 -12.42 -12.28
N GLY A 185 -11.59 -13.42 -13.17
CA GLY A 185 -10.92 -13.36 -14.47
C GLY A 185 -9.61 -14.15 -14.51
N ASN A 186 -8.84 -13.99 -15.59
CA ASN A 186 -7.51 -14.58 -15.68
C ASN A 186 -6.55 -13.87 -14.74
N ASP A 187 -5.58 -14.60 -14.18
CA ASP A 187 -4.50 -13.99 -13.41
C ASP A 187 -3.75 -12.98 -14.31
N PRO A 188 -3.88 -11.67 -14.04
CA PRO A 188 -3.26 -10.66 -14.89
C PRO A 188 -1.73 -10.67 -14.77
N TYR A 189 -1.17 -11.37 -13.77
CA TYR A 189 0.26 -11.50 -13.54
C TYR A 189 0.88 -12.72 -14.23
N ALA A 190 0.08 -13.74 -14.59
CA ALA A 190 0.55 -14.99 -15.22
C ALA A 190 1.24 -14.82 -16.59
N GLY A 191 1.14 -13.64 -17.21
CA GLY A 191 1.73 -13.31 -18.51
C GLY A 191 2.75 -12.19 -18.50
N ILE A 192 3.14 -11.66 -17.33
CA ILE A 192 4.07 -10.53 -17.22
C ILE A 192 5.51 -11.04 -17.35
N ALA A 193 5.79 -11.67 -18.49
CA ALA A 193 7.13 -11.89 -18.99
C ALA A 193 7.45 -10.76 -19.98
N LYS A 194 8.55 -10.04 -19.74
CA LYS A 194 9.18 -9.07 -20.66
C LYS A 194 8.41 -7.76 -20.92
N GLY A 195 8.62 -6.76 -20.06
CA GLY A 195 8.52 -5.35 -20.44
C GLY A 195 7.11 -4.75 -20.58
N ALA A 196 6.06 -5.44 -20.15
CA ALA A 196 4.71 -4.88 -20.14
C ALA A 196 4.58 -3.71 -19.14
N ARG A 197 3.81 -2.68 -19.51
CA ARG A 197 3.45 -1.59 -18.59
C ARG A 197 2.44 -2.14 -17.57
N LEU A 198 2.88 -2.29 -16.33
CA LEU A 198 2.05 -2.69 -15.20
C LEU A 198 1.05 -1.60 -14.75
N ARG A 199 1.21 -0.37 -15.24
CA ARG A 199 0.37 0.77 -14.81
C ARG A 199 -1.07 0.60 -15.29
N GLY A 200 -2.02 0.86 -14.39
CA GLY A 200 -3.44 0.70 -14.65
C GLY A 200 -3.91 -0.76 -14.64
N LEU A 201 -3.04 -1.70 -14.23
CA LEU A 201 -3.44 -3.10 -14.05
C LEU A 201 -4.48 -3.19 -12.94
N VAL A 202 -5.56 -3.95 -13.21
CA VAL A 202 -6.64 -4.16 -12.26
C VAL A 202 -6.81 -5.64 -11.97
N VAL A 203 -6.87 -6.00 -10.69
CA VAL A 203 -7.17 -7.34 -10.21
C VAL A 203 -8.40 -7.29 -9.32
N GLN A 204 -9.29 -8.27 -9.45
CA GLN A 204 -10.48 -8.37 -8.63
C GLN A 204 -10.49 -9.71 -7.92
N TYR A 205 -10.88 -9.69 -6.65
CA TYR A 205 -11.06 -10.89 -5.85
C TYR A 205 -12.46 -10.93 -5.26
N GLU A 206 -13.00 -12.14 -5.12
CA GLU A 206 -14.23 -12.43 -4.40
C GLU A 206 -14.02 -13.61 -3.46
N HIS A 207 -14.46 -13.48 -2.22
CA HIS A 207 -14.43 -14.55 -1.23
C HIS A 207 -15.83 -15.19 -1.10
N PRO A 208 -16.01 -16.46 -1.49
CA PRO A 208 -17.34 -17.08 -1.60
C PRO A 208 -18.06 -17.27 -0.26
N GLU A 209 -17.31 -17.33 0.85
CA GLU A 209 -17.85 -17.60 2.18
C GLU A 209 -18.01 -16.36 3.07
N ILE A 210 -17.52 -15.19 2.63
CA ILE A 210 -17.66 -13.95 3.40
C ILE A 210 -18.96 -13.24 2.96
N PRO A 211 -19.84 -12.82 3.90
CA PRO A 211 -21.05 -12.06 3.58
C PRO A 211 -20.78 -10.84 2.70
N GLU A 212 -21.76 -10.39 1.90
CA GLU A 212 -21.62 -9.22 1.03
C GLU A 212 -21.42 -7.90 1.82
N ASP A 213 -20.20 -7.66 2.29
CA ASP A 213 -19.73 -6.41 2.90
C ASP A 213 -19.43 -5.34 1.82
N GLY A 214 -20.10 -5.38 0.67
CA GLY A 214 -19.82 -4.47 -0.44
C GLY A 214 -18.40 -4.63 -1.01
N LEU A 215 -17.93 -3.60 -1.72
CA LEU A 215 -16.64 -3.59 -2.41
C LEU A 215 -15.61 -2.76 -1.62
N VAL A 216 -14.43 -3.33 -1.38
CA VAL A 216 -13.23 -2.57 -0.99
C VAL A 216 -12.38 -2.31 -2.23
N MET A 217 -12.13 -1.05 -2.55
CA MET A 217 -11.22 -0.67 -3.63
C MET A 217 -9.85 -0.35 -3.03
N ILE A 218 -8.78 -0.91 -3.58
CA ILE A 218 -7.41 -0.65 -3.17
C ILE A 218 -6.69 0.01 -4.34
N HIS A 219 -6.32 1.27 -4.19
CA HIS A 219 -5.38 1.93 -5.07
C HIS A 219 -3.99 1.74 -4.49
N HIS A 220 -3.07 1.12 -5.23
CA HIS A 220 -1.78 0.70 -4.67
C HIS A 220 -0.60 0.87 -5.62
N ASP A 221 0.59 0.83 -5.03
CA ASP A 221 1.88 0.62 -5.69
C ASP A 221 2.37 -0.83 -5.49
N SER A 222 3.68 -1.07 -5.58
CA SER A 222 4.26 -2.40 -5.42
C SER A 222 4.07 -3.04 -4.04
N PHE A 223 3.72 -2.29 -2.99
CA PHE A 223 3.33 -2.86 -1.69
C PHE A 223 1.98 -3.59 -1.72
N GLY A 224 1.20 -3.42 -2.79
CA GLY A 224 -0.03 -4.18 -3.03
C GLY A 224 0.12 -5.29 -4.08
N PHE A 225 1.33 -5.69 -4.46
CA PHE A 225 1.55 -6.82 -5.37
C PHE A 225 1.05 -8.18 -4.83
N PRO A 226 0.88 -9.19 -5.71
CA PRO A 226 0.53 -10.56 -5.32
C PRO A 226 1.39 -11.14 -4.20
N GLU A 227 2.68 -10.77 -4.17
CA GLU A 227 3.63 -11.36 -3.22
C GLU A 227 3.66 -10.62 -1.87
N THR A 228 2.91 -9.52 -1.80
CA THR A 228 2.74 -8.65 -0.64
C THR A 228 1.28 -8.66 -0.22
N LEU A 229 0.57 -7.53 -0.12
CA LEU A 229 -0.77 -7.53 0.50
C LEU A 229 -1.81 -8.36 -0.24
N GLN A 230 -1.70 -8.54 -1.56
CA GLN A 230 -2.64 -9.39 -2.30
C GLN A 230 -2.53 -10.87 -1.92
N SER A 231 -1.46 -11.33 -1.26
CA SER A 231 -1.37 -12.72 -0.79
C SER A 231 -2.23 -13.01 0.45
N LEU A 232 -2.68 -11.97 1.18
CA LEU A 232 -3.41 -12.14 2.44
C LEU A 232 -4.71 -11.31 2.50
N LEU A 233 -4.67 -10.01 2.16
CA LEU A 233 -5.82 -9.12 2.38
C LEU A 233 -7.09 -9.52 1.61
N PRO A 234 -7.04 -10.06 0.38
CA PRO A 234 -8.23 -10.56 -0.29
C PRO A 234 -8.97 -11.65 0.50
N HIS A 235 -8.27 -12.41 1.35
CA HIS A 235 -8.84 -13.52 2.11
C HIS A 235 -9.69 -13.10 3.32
N VAL A 236 -9.66 -11.81 3.67
CA VAL A 236 -10.45 -11.25 4.79
C VAL A 236 -11.53 -10.27 4.30
N LEU A 237 -11.67 -10.11 2.98
CA LEU A 237 -12.61 -9.20 2.34
C LEU A 237 -13.60 -9.96 1.46
N ALA A 238 -14.88 -9.57 1.49
CA ALA A 238 -15.92 -10.17 0.64
C ALA A 238 -15.61 -9.97 -0.85
N ARG A 239 -15.32 -8.72 -1.24
CA ARG A 239 -14.89 -8.34 -2.58
C ARG A 239 -13.83 -7.26 -2.50
N SER A 240 -12.78 -7.41 -3.28
CA SER A 240 -11.75 -6.39 -3.41
C SER A 240 -11.37 -6.12 -4.85
N ARG A 241 -11.09 -4.86 -5.20
CA ARG A 241 -10.58 -4.44 -6.50
C ARG A 241 -9.31 -3.65 -6.32
N TRP A 242 -8.23 -4.15 -6.90
CA TRP A 242 -6.87 -3.64 -6.76
C TRP A 242 -6.47 -2.95 -8.05
N THR A 243 -6.12 -1.67 -7.98
CA THR A 243 -5.62 -0.91 -9.12
C THR A 243 -4.18 -0.51 -8.85
N LEU A 244 -3.27 -1.04 -9.67
CA LEU A 244 -1.85 -0.70 -9.64
C LEU A 244 -1.61 0.60 -10.40
N GLU A 245 -1.52 1.70 -9.67
CA GLU A 245 -1.27 3.03 -10.25
C GLU A 245 -0.65 3.93 -9.18
N THR A 246 0.33 4.75 -9.57
CA THR A 246 1.06 5.63 -8.65
C THR A 246 0.99 7.09 -9.03
N HIS A 247 0.50 7.41 -10.22
CA HIS A 247 0.52 8.77 -10.77
C HIS A 247 -0.87 9.36 -10.91
N ARG A 248 -1.93 8.55 -10.84
CA ARG A 248 -3.30 8.98 -11.15
C ARG A 248 -4.35 8.29 -10.30
N VAL A 249 -5.40 9.01 -9.94
CA VAL A 249 -6.62 8.42 -9.36
C VAL A 249 -7.83 8.80 -10.20
N GLU A 250 -8.57 7.80 -10.68
CA GLU A 250 -9.74 8.01 -11.54
C GLU A 250 -11.03 8.15 -10.72
N LEU A 251 -11.48 9.39 -10.50
CA LEU A 251 -12.71 9.65 -9.74
C LEU A 251 -13.96 9.04 -10.39
N LEU A 252 -13.95 8.87 -11.72
CA LEU A 252 -15.05 8.22 -12.42
C LEU A 252 -15.18 6.74 -12.04
N GLN A 253 -14.06 6.04 -11.82
CA GLN A 253 -14.09 4.63 -11.40
C GLN A 253 -14.65 4.51 -9.98
N ILE A 254 -14.24 5.39 -9.07
CA ILE A 254 -14.76 5.46 -7.71
C ILE A 254 -16.30 5.60 -7.73
N ARG A 255 -16.83 6.54 -8.51
CA ARG A 255 -18.27 6.78 -8.63
C ARG A 255 -19.05 5.66 -9.30
N LYS A 256 -18.46 5.00 -10.31
CA LYS A 256 -19.08 3.86 -11.00
C LYS A 256 -19.17 2.63 -10.09
N LEU A 257 -18.09 2.35 -9.37
CA LEU A 257 -17.94 1.14 -8.57
C LEU A 257 -18.53 1.28 -7.16
N ARG A 258 -18.71 2.51 -6.68
CA ARG A 258 -19.30 2.85 -5.38
C ARG A 258 -18.74 2.01 -4.23
N PRO A 259 -17.40 1.97 -4.03
CA PRO A 259 -16.80 1.14 -3.01
C PRO A 259 -17.23 1.59 -1.61
N ARG A 260 -17.45 0.64 -0.70
CA ARG A 260 -17.74 0.95 0.71
C ARG A 260 -16.51 1.52 1.41
N VAL A 261 -15.33 1.05 1.03
CA VAL A 261 -14.04 1.58 1.48
C VAL A 261 -13.12 1.71 0.29
N LEU A 262 -12.42 2.84 0.17
CA LEU A 262 -11.24 2.98 -0.68
C LEU A 262 -10.00 3.03 0.21
N VAL A 263 -9.10 2.08 0.04
CA VAL A 263 -7.78 2.10 0.65
C VAL A 263 -6.82 2.72 -0.35
N TYR A 264 -6.24 3.87 -0.01
CA TYR A 264 -5.14 4.47 -0.75
C TYR A 264 -3.84 3.98 -0.11
N LEU A 265 -3.13 3.08 -0.78
CA LEU A 265 -1.86 2.51 -0.36
C LEU A 265 -0.72 3.07 -1.20
N SER A 266 0.26 3.72 -0.59
CA SER A 266 1.42 4.28 -1.30
C SER A 266 2.66 4.26 -0.42
N ALA A 267 3.82 4.00 -1.00
CA ALA A 267 5.08 4.03 -0.28
C ALA A 267 5.43 5.44 0.21
N GLU A 268 6.02 5.52 1.40
CA GLU A 268 6.45 6.78 2.03
C GLU A 268 7.38 7.59 1.12
N ARG A 269 8.25 6.95 0.34
CA ARG A 269 9.11 7.59 -0.67
C ARG A 269 8.36 8.43 -1.73
N TYR A 270 7.06 8.21 -1.97
CA TYR A 270 6.28 9.04 -2.88
C TYR A 270 5.85 10.39 -2.29
N LEU A 271 6.01 10.60 -0.98
CA LEU A 271 5.78 11.89 -0.32
C LEU A 271 6.80 12.97 -0.74
N PHE A 272 7.82 12.61 -1.50
CA PHE A 272 8.83 13.50 -2.06
C PHE A 272 8.48 14.01 -3.46
N SER A 273 7.48 13.41 -4.11
CA SER A 273 6.96 13.84 -5.42
C SER A 273 5.59 14.48 -5.26
N PRO A 274 5.14 15.35 -6.19
CA PRO A 274 3.78 15.89 -6.17
C PRO A 274 2.73 14.78 -6.01
N PRO A 275 1.56 15.06 -5.41
CA PRO A 275 0.50 14.07 -5.30
C PRO A 275 0.06 13.57 -6.69
N PRO A 276 -0.53 12.36 -6.78
CA PRO A 276 -1.09 11.85 -8.03
C PRO A 276 -2.11 12.81 -8.64
N VAL A 277 -2.24 12.78 -9.96
CA VAL A 277 -3.23 13.57 -10.67
C VAL A 277 -4.62 12.95 -10.52
N LEU A 278 -5.59 13.73 -10.05
CA LEU A 278 -7.00 13.33 -10.06
C LEU A 278 -7.58 13.46 -11.46
N LEU A 279 -7.91 12.33 -12.08
CA LEU A 279 -8.61 12.33 -13.35
C LEU A 279 -10.12 12.51 -13.11
N LYS A 280 -10.58 13.74 -13.37
CA LYS A 280 -12.00 14.12 -13.35
C LYS A 280 -12.67 13.72 -14.68
N PRO A 281 -13.95 13.30 -14.68
CA PRO A 281 -14.67 13.04 -15.91
C PRO A 281 -14.79 14.31 -16.77
N ARG A 282 -14.79 14.15 -18.11
CA ARG A 282 -14.94 15.27 -19.06
C ARG A 282 -16.31 15.96 -19.00
N PHE A 283 -17.31 15.28 -18.43
CA PHE A 283 -18.68 15.78 -18.25
C PHE A 283 -19.10 15.63 -16.78
N PRO A 284 -20.06 16.46 -16.29
CA PRO A 284 -20.61 16.31 -14.94
C PRO A 284 -21.11 14.88 -14.72
N TRP A 285 -20.73 14.29 -13.59
CA TRP A 285 -21.23 12.98 -13.22
C TRP A 285 -22.73 13.05 -12.94
N ASN A 286 -23.51 12.19 -13.59
CA ASN A 286 -24.94 12.06 -13.36
C ASN A 286 -25.22 10.71 -12.66
N PRO A 287 -25.61 10.69 -11.38
CA PRO A 287 -25.82 9.45 -10.62
C PRO A 287 -26.92 8.54 -11.19
N GLY A 288 -27.79 9.06 -12.07
CA GLY A 288 -28.86 8.32 -12.74
C GLY A 288 -28.47 7.64 -14.05
N HIS A 289 -27.25 7.86 -14.57
CA HIS A 289 -26.77 7.18 -15.78
C HIS A 289 -25.90 5.97 -15.42
N SER A 290 -26.47 4.77 -15.52
CA SER A 290 -25.69 3.54 -15.53
C SER A 290 -24.86 3.47 -16.81
N ILE A 291 -23.56 3.72 -16.71
CA ILE A 291 -22.63 3.41 -17.81
C ILE A 291 -22.27 1.92 -17.67
N PRO A 292 -22.55 1.08 -18.68
CA PRO A 292 -22.27 -0.36 -18.57
C PRO A 292 -20.79 -0.61 -18.29
N LEU A 293 -20.53 -1.55 -17.37
CA LEU A 293 -19.22 -2.10 -17.10
C LEU A 293 -18.79 -2.84 -18.38
N LYS A 294 -17.82 -2.28 -19.10
CA LYS A 294 -17.05 -3.01 -20.12
C LYS A 294 -15.69 -3.33 -19.55
#